data_AF-A0A9P8AUX6-F1
#
_entry.id   AF-A0A9P8AUX6-F1
#
_cell.length_a   1.000
_cell.length_b   1.000
_cell.length_c   1.000
_cell.angle_alpha   90.00
_cell.angle_beta   90.00
_cell.angle_gamma   90.00
#
_symmetry.space_group_name_H-M   'P 1'
#
loop_
_entity.id
_entity.type
_entity.pdbx_description
1 polymer ?
#
loop_
_entity_poly.entity_id
_entity_poly.type
_entity_poly.pdbx_seq_one_letter_code
_entity_poly.pdbx_strand_id
1 'polypeptide(L)'
;MDPVASLGKLDILPIELLDIIVSQCCDIQTVVTSLSLVNRCARVILHSSFIYQRLRCHADRALVAMLRTKVASYFTLADVDSILCGDPYCTRSGDFGPPLWLPECCRCCMSCLRGAPDLSGLPISRHAATKALGISKSALARLPTYESPYPCLSFRHARAAAVKIAGGEAQFMARISVSPWRQAAYDAFIAQTRPWDNVARYMVAAPLPYFDKRFGKVDRGIHCLGCQRVVVAASMVNCVYHREDIRRRDTVYVARDFIHHI
;
A
#
# COMPACT_ATOMS: atom_id res chain seq x y z
N MET A 1 29.87 -20.52 -14.20
CA MET A 1 30.02 -21.47 -13.07
C MET A 1 28.63 -21.81 -12.56
N ASP A 2 28.17 -23.01 -12.88
CA ASP A 2 26.87 -23.53 -12.45
C ASP A 2 26.87 -23.76 -10.93
N PRO A 3 25.73 -23.58 -10.25
CA PRO A 3 25.65 -23.78 -8.80
C PRO A 3 25.86 -25.26 -8.45
N VAL A 4 26.82 -25.54 -7.55
CA VAL A 4 27.16 -26.89 -7.08
C VAL A 4 26.10 -27.45 -6.11
N ALA A 5 25.31 -26.56 -5.49
CA ALA A 5 24.27 -26.93 -4.53
C ALA A 5 22.91 -27.14 -5.22
N SER A 6 22.33 -28.32 -5.00
CA SER A 6 20.98 -28.75 -5.40
C SER A 6 19.89 -28.01 -4.60
N LEU A 7 18.67 -27.88 -5.13
CA LEU A 7 17.47 -27.43 -4.39
C LEU A 7 16.81 -28.58 -3.59
N GLY A 8 17.46 -29.74 -3.54
CA GLY A 8 16.92 -30.95 -2.95
C GLY A 8 15.71 -31.44 -3.73
N LYS A 9 14.60 -31.67 -3.03
CA LYS A 9 13.36 -32.20 -3.63
C LYS A 9 12.74 -31.29 -4.70
N LEU A 10 13.11 -30.01 -4.73
CA LEU A 10 12.60 -29.07 -5.73
C LEU A 10 13.30 -29.20 -7.10
N ASP A 11 14.45 -29.89 -7.18
CA ASP A 11 15.16 -30.09 -8.46
C ASP A 11 14.37 -30.97 -9.44
N ILE A 12 13.36 -31.71 -8.96
CA ILE A 12 12.46 -32.49 -9.83
C ILE A 12 11.52 -31.59 -10.65
N LEU A 13 11.36 -30.33 -10.24
CA LEU A 13 10.43 -29.41 -10.87
C LEU A 13 11.09 -28.70 -12.06
N PRO A 14 10.40 -28.61 -13.21
CA PRO A 14 10.79 -27.73 -14.29
C PRO A 14 10.91 -26.27 -13.83
N ILE A 15 11.77 -25.50 -14.50
CA ILE A 15 12.05 -24.10 -14.15
C ILE A 15 10.79 -23.23 -14.20
N GLU A 16 9.84 -23.56 -15.07
CA GLU A 16 8.56 -22.88 -15.22
C GLU A 16 7.71 -23.04 -13.94
N LEU A 17 7.70 -24.23 -13.33
CA LEU A 17 7.00 -24.45 -12.07
C LEU A 17 7.69 -23.74 -10.91
N LEU A 18 9.03 -23.72 -10.92
CA LEU A 18 9.80 -22.98 -9.92
C LEU A 18 9.53 -21.47 -10.00
N ASP A 19 9.43 -20.90 -11.20
CA ASP A 19 9.05 -19.49 -11.38
C ASP A 19 7.63 -19.22 -10.92
N ILE A 20 6.65 -20.10 -11.21
CA ILE A 20 5.28 -19.96 -10.69
C ILE A 20 5.27 -19.97 -9.15
N ILE A 21 5.97 -20.91 -8.51
CA ILE A 21 6.03 -21.01 -7.05
C ILE A 21 6.58 -19.71 -6.46
N VAL A 22 7.73 -19.27 -6.97
CA VAL A 22 8.44 -18.09 -6.47
C VAL A 22 7.65 -16.80 -6.73
N SER A 23 6.97 -16.70 -7.87
CA SER A 23 6.31 -15.46 -8.28
C SER A 23 4.86 -15.33 -7.78
N GLN A 24 4.11 -16.44 -7.70
CA GLN A 24 2.65 -16.43 -7.50
C GLN A 24 2.19 -17.18 -6.24
N CYS A 25 2.97 -18.12 -5.71
CA CYS A 25 2.51 -18.97 -4.59
C CYS A 25 3.12 -18.58 -3.25
N CYS A 26 4.31 -17.98 -3.25
CA CYS A 26 5.02 -17.61 -2.03
C CYS A 26 5.01 -16.10 -1.80
N ASP A 27 4.91 -15.71 -0.54
CA ASP A 27 5.00 -14.30 -0.16
C ASP A 27 6.43 -13.77 -0.36
N ILE A 28 6.53 -12.46 -0.64
CA ILE A 28 7.80 -11.79 -0.93
C ILE A 28 8.78 -11.94 0.22
N GLN A 29 8.30 -11.90 1.47
CA GLN A 29 9.16 -12.00 2.65
C GLN A 29 9.87 -13.37 2.66
N THR A 30 9.12 -14.47 2.51
CA THR A 30 9.65 -15.84 2.46
C THR A 30 10.62 -16.01 1.29
N VAL A 31 10.25 -15.56 0.10
CA VAL A 31 11.07 -15.72 -1.10
C VAL A 31 12.40 -14.96 -0.99
N VAL A 32 12.34 -13.69 -0.59
CA VAL A 32 13.52 -12.82 -0.57
C VAL A 32 14.40 -13.08 0.65
N THR A 33 13.82 -13.26 1.84
CA THR A 33 14.60 -13.35 3.08
C THR A 33 14.88 -14.76 3.57
N SER A 34 14.18 -15.76 3.07
CA SER A 34 14.42 -17.17 3.45
C SER A 34 14.96 -17.96 2.26
N LEU A 35 14.18 -18.11 1.18
CA LEU A 35 14.51 -18.97 0.05
C LEU A 35 15.81 -18.55 -0.66
N SER A 36 15.96 -17.27 -0.98
CA SER A 36 17.14 -16.75 -1.70
C SER A 36 18.47 -16.87 -0.92
N LEU A 37 18.37 -17.15 0.39
CA LEU A 37 19.51 -17.33 1.29
C LEU A 37 19.86 -18.80 1.52
N VAL A 38 19.00 -19.75 1.14
CA VAL A 38 19.25 -21.19 1.34
C VAL A 38 20.50 -21.65 0.58
N ASN A 39 20.59 -21.35 -0.72
CA ASN A 39 21.76 -21.65 -1.53
C ASN A 39 21.81 -20.78 -2.81
N ARG A 40 22.88 -20.92 -3.60
CA ARG A 40 23.08 -20.14 -4.84
C ARG A 40 22.05 -20.49 -5.92
N CYS A 41 21.61 -21.74 -6.03
CA CYS A 41 20.60 -22.15 -7.01
C CYS A 41 19.25 -21.46 -6.74
N ALA A 42 18.79 -21.47 -5.48
CA ALA A 42 17.56 -20.80 -5.06
C ALA A 42 17.59 -19.29 -5.37
N ARG A 43 18.74 -18.66 -5.14
CA ARG A 43 18.96 -17.25 -5.52
C ARG A 43 18.89 -17.04 -7.03
N VAL A 44 19.52 -17.92 -7.82
CA VAL A 44 19.49 -17.83 -9.29
C VAL A 44 18.05 -17.93 -9.79
N ILE A 45 17.24 -18.86 -9.28
CA ILE A 45 15.82 -19.00 -9.67
C ILE A 45 15.04 -17.71 -9.43
N LEU A 46 15.14 -17.14 -8.23
CA LEU A 46 14.51 -15.86 -7.91
C LEU A 46 14.99 -14.75 -8.85
N HIS A 47 16.30 -14.65 -9.07
CA HIS A 47 16.88 -13.63 -9.93
C HIS A 47 16.57 -13.83 -11.42
N SER A 48 16.25 -15.04 -11.85
CA SER A 48 15.81 -15.36 -13.21
C SER A 48 14.35 -14.98 -13.45
N SER A 49 13.54 -14.82 -12.40
CA SER A 49 12.15 -14.41 -12.53
C SER A 49 12.03 -13.00 -13.10
N PHE A 50 11.36 -12.86 -14.25
CA PHE A 50 11.13 -11.56 -14.89
C PHE A 50 10.32 -10.60 -14.01
N ILE A 51 9.42 -11.14 -13.20
CA ILE A 51 8.63 -10.34 -12.25
C ILE A 51 9.56 -9.73 -11.20
N TYR A 52 10.40 -10.55 -10.57
CA TYR A 52 11.35 -10.07 -9.57
C TYR A 52 12.33 -9.06 -10.14
N GLN A 53 12.86 -9.30 -11.35
CA GLN A 53 13.74 -8.35 -12.03
C GLN A 53 13.06 -7.00 -12.26
N ARG A 54 11.81 -7.00 -12.76
CA ARG A 54 11.05 -5.77 -13.01
C ARG A 54 10.79 -4.99 -11.72
N LEU A 55 10.37 -5.67 -10.66
CA LEU A 55 10.16 -5.06 -9.35
C LEU A 55 11.46 -4.49 -8.80
N ARG A 56 12.58 -5.22 -8.90
CA ARG A 56 13.89 -4.74 -8.46
C ARG A 56 14.37 -3.53 -9.26
N CYS A 57 14.07 -3.45 -10.56
CA CYS A 57 14.50 -2.34 -11.42
C CYS A 57 13.63 -1.09 -11.27
N HIS A 58 12.34 -1.24 -11.01
CA HIS A 58 11.37 -0.13 -11.10
C HIS A 58 10.63 0.17 -9.79
N ALA A 59 10.55 -0.80 -8.87
CA ALA A 59 9.83 -0.72 -7.60
C ALA A 59 10.74 -1.02 -6.39
N ASP A 60 12.06 -0.79 -6.51
CA ASP A 60 13.07 -1.07 -5.48
C ASP A 60 12.69 -0.47 -4.12
N ARG A 61 12.25 0.79 -4.10
CA ARG A 61 11.84 1.49 -2.87
C ARG A 61 10.60 0.88 -2.23
N ALA A 62 9.61 0.49 -3.04
CA ALA A 62 8.42 -0.19 -2.54
C ALA A 62 8.78 -1.57 -1.98
N LEU A 63 9.60 -2.34 -2.69
CA LEU A 63 10.03 -3.66 -2.25
C LEU A 63 10.81 -3.58 -0.92
N VAL A 64 11.75 -2.64 -0.80
CA VAL A 64 12.50 -2.41 0.45
C VAL A 64 11.57 -1.98 1.59
N ALA A 65 10.61 -1.09 1.32
CA ALA A 65 9.64 -0.67 2.33
C ALA A 65 8.79 -1.85 2.81
N MET A 66 8.28 -2.68 1.89
CA MET A 66 7.49 -3.86 2.23
C MET A 66 8.27 -4.87 3.08
N LEU A 67 9.53 -5.14 2.73
CA LEU A 67 10.41 -6.07 3.47
C LEU A 67 10.75 -5.54 4.87
N ARG A 68 11.12 -4.26 4.99
CA ARG A 68 11.46 -3.65 6.28
C ARG A 68 10.27 -3.59 7.23
N THR A 69 9.08 -3.47 6.66
CA THR A 69 7.84 -3.29 7.42
C THR A 69 7.06 -4.59 7.59
N LYS A 70 7.63 -5.71 7.12
CA LYS A 70 7.05 -7.05 7.11
C LYS A 70 5.72 -7.18 6.39
N VAL A 71 5.23 -6.13 5.73
CA VAL A 71 4.04 -6.20 4.87
C VAL A 71 4.26 -7.16 3.69
N ALA A 72 5.51 -7.37 3.29
CA ALA A 72 5.91 -8.36 2.28
C ALA A 72 5.46 -9.80 2.60
N SER A 73 5.11 -10.13 3.85
CA SER A 73 4.62 -11.47 4.20
C SER A 73 3.16 -11.73 3.80
N TYR A 74 2.47 -10.71 3.30
CA TYR A 74 1.05 -10.80 2.93
C TYR A 74 0.81 -10.77 1.41
N PHE A 75 1.86 -10.54 0.62
CA PHE A 75 1.76 -10.33 -0.82
C PHE A 75 2.83 -11.13 -1.55
N THR A 76 2.48 -11.62 -2.73
CA THR A 76 3.36 -12.31 -3.66
C THR A 76 4.05 -11.30 -4.60
N LEU A 77 5.06 -11.75 -5.34
CA LEU A 77 5.68 -10.91 -6.37
C LEU A 77 4.68 -10.53 -7.46
N ALA A 78 3.81 -11.46 -7.86
CA ALA A 78 2.76 -11.23 -8.84
C ALA A 78 1.75 -10.17 -8.38
N ASP A 79 1.38 -10.15 -7.10
CA ASP A 79 0.49 -9.12 -6.55
C ASP A 79 1.07 -7.73 -6.78
N VAL A 80 2.34 -7.51 -6.42
CA VAL A 80 2.98 -6.19 -6.58
C VAL A 80 3.22 -5.85 -8.05
N ASP A 81 3.57 -6.81 -8.90
CA ASP A 81 3.74 -6.59 -10.34
C ASP A 81 2.44 -6.20 -11.03
N SER A 82 1.32 -6.78 -10.58
CA SER A 82 -0.01 -6.42 -11.06
C SER A 82 -0.33 -4.95 -10.79
N ILE A 83 0.11 -4.41 -9.65
CA ILE A 83 -0.07 -2.99 -9.31
C ILE A 83 0.93 -2.11 -10.07
N LEU A 84 2.19 -2.55 -10.18
CA LEU A 84 3.24 -1.83 -10.91
C LEU A 84 2.83 -1.63 -12.38
N CYS A 85 2.27 -2.66 -13.01
CA CYS A 85 2.02 -2.71 -14.45
C CYS A 85 0.55 -2.59 -14.86
N GLY A 86 -0.36 -2.62 -13.89
CA GLY A 86 -1.81 -2.56 -14.11
C GLY A 86 -2.30 -1.13 -14.30
N ASP A 87 -3.47 -0.84 -13.73
CA ASP A 87 -4.05 0.50 -13.80
C ASP A 87 -3.15 1.53 -13.07
N PRO A 88 -2.68 2.61 -13.73
CA PRO A 88 -1.92 3.67 -13.06
C PRO A 88 -2.76 4.51 -12.08
N TYR A 89 -4.08 4.44 -12.17
CA TYR A 89 -4.98 5.30 -11.41
C TYR A 89 -5.24 4.77 -9.99
N CYS A 90 -5.55 5.71 -9.09
CA CYS A 90 -5.87 5.42 -7.72
C CYS A 90 -7.20 4.66 -7.65
N THR A 91 -7.22 3.55 -6.90
CA THR A 91 -8.41 2.70 -6.71
C THR A 91 -9.60 3.42 -6.05
N ARG A 92 -9.40 4.66 -5.55
CA ARG A 92 -10.39 5.42 -4.77
C ARG A 92 -10.95 6.61 -5.53
N SER A 93 -10.09 7.45 -6.10
CA SER A 93 -10.50 8.68 -6.79
C SER A 93 -10.36 8.64 -8.32
N GLY A 94 -9.64 7.67 -8.88
CA GLY A 94 -9.30 7.64 -10.29
C GLY A 94 -8.19 8.62 -10.71
N ASP A 95 -7.68 9.47 -9.80
CA ASP A 95 -6.49 10.29 -10.08
C ASP A 95 -5.24 9.40 -10.13
N PHE A 96 -4.20 9.79 -10.87
CA PHE A 96 -2.96 9.01 -10.90
C PHE A 96 -2.37 8.83 -9.49
N GLY A 97 -2.05 7.57 -9.14
CA GLY A 97 -1.63 7.17 -7.80
C GLY A 97 -0.21 6.60 -7.75
N PRO A 98 0.84 7.43 -7.84
CA PRO A 98 2.21 6.95 -7.73
C PRO A 98 2.56 6.28 -6.39
N PRO A 99 1.98 6.65 -5.24
CA PRO A 99 2.23 5.90 -4.01
C PRO A 99 1.50 4.55 -3.98
N LEU A 100 2.23 3.51 -3.57
CA LEU A 100 1.68 2.26 -3.09
C LEU A 100 1.27 2.42 -1.62
N TRP A 101 -0.02 2.21 -1.33
CA TRP A 101 -0.52 2.06 0.02
C TRP A 101 -0.19 0.64 0.52
N LEU A 102 0.79 0.53 1.41
CA LEU A 102 1.36 -0.77 1.82
C LEU A 102 0.31 -1.70 2.45
N PRO A 103 -0.56 -1.25 3.40
CA PRO A 103 -1.48 -2.16 4.09
C PRO A 103 -2.51 -2.88 3.20
N GLU A 104 -2.78 -2.37 1.99
CA GLU A 104 -3.72 -3.01 1.04
C GLU A 104 -3.05 -3.39 -0.28
N CYS A 105 -1.76 -3.11 -0.46
CA CYS A 105 -1.05 -3.23 -1.72
C CYS A 105 -1.84 -2.65 -2.91
N CYS A 106 -2.25 -1.38 -2.80
CA CYS A 106 -3.04 -0.70 -3.84
C CYS A 106 -2.52 0.71 -4.13
N ARG A 107 -2.85 1.25 -5.31
CA ARG A 107 -2.48 2.64 -5.66
C ARG A 107 -3.33 3.65 -4.89
N CYS A 108 -2.66 4.60 -4.25
CA CYS A 108 -3.31 5.69 -3.54
C CYS A 108 -2.71 7.04 -3.95
N CYS A 109 -3.51 7.92 -4.56
CA CYS A 109 -3.05 9.28 -4.86
C CYS A 109 -2.80 10.07 -3.56
N MET A 110 -2.03 11.16 -3.66
CA MET A 110 -1.69 12.00 -2.50
C MET A 110 -2.93 12.63 -1.86
N SER A 111 -3.94 13.00 -2.65
CA SER A 111 -5.20 13.54 -2.15
C SER A 111 -5.96 12.53 -1.29
N CYS A 112 -6.07 11.27 -1.73
CA CYS A 112 -6.67 10.19 -0.93
C CYS A 112 -5.82 9.85 0.29
N LEU A 113 -4.49 9.87 0.16
CA LEU A 113 -3.60 9.65 1.30
C LEU A 113 -3.78 10.75 2.35
N ARG A 114 -3.94 12.01 1.93
CA ARG A 114 -4.16 13.15 2.83
C ARG A 114 -5.53 13.07 3.52
N GLY A 115 -6.60 12.78 2.78
CA GLY A 115 -7.95 12.92 3.33
C GLY A 115 -9.03 12.21 2.53
N ALA A 116 -8.87 10.92 2.25
CA ALA A 116 -9.91 10.12 1.60
C ALA A 116 -11.25 10.20 2.36
N PRO A 117 -12.37 10.51 1.66
CA PRO A 117 -13.69 10.67 2.27
C PRO A 117 -14.26 9.35 2.83
N ASP A 118 -13.85 8.21 2.27
CA ASP A 118 -14.27 6.87 2.70
C ASP A 118 -13.34 6.24 3.74
N LEU A 119 -12.41 7.03 4.31
CA LEU A 119 -11.47 6.59 5.35
C LEU A 119 -10.52 5.46 4.91
N SER A 120 -10.47 5.14 3.62
CA SER A 120 -9.71 4.02 3.08
C SER A 120 -8.19 4.21 3.20
N GLY A 121 -7.70 5.46 3.22
CA GLY A 121 -6.28 5.79 3.39
C GLY A 121 -5.80 5.88 4.84
N LEU A 122 -6.57 5.33 5.79
CA LEU A 122 -6.24 5.46 7.21
C LEU A 122 -5.56 4.22 7.78
N PRO A 123 -4.37 4.39 8.39
CA PRO A 123 -3.83 3.39 9.27
C PRO A 123 -4.56 3.45 10.61
N ILE A 124 -4.79 2.29 11.22
CA ILE A 124 -5.26 2.16 12.59
C ILE A 124 -4.32 1.22 13.35
N SER A 125 -3.97 1.54 14.59
CA SER A 125 -3.20 0.61 15.43
C SER A 125 -4.06 -0.56 15.88
N ARG A 126 -3.44 -1.71 16.18
CA ARG A 126 -4.20 -2.88 16.72
C ARG A 126 -5.00 -2.51 17.98
N HIS A 127 -4.40 -1.70 18.86
CA HIS A 127 -5.06 -1.22 20.08
C HIS A 127 -6.28 -0.35 19.77
N ALA A 128 -6.12 0.64 18.89
CA ALA A 128 -7.22 1.51 18.48
C ALA A 128 -8.32 0.72 17.77
N ALA A 129 -7.97 -0.26 16.94
CA ALA A 129 -8.95 -1.12 16.27
C ALA A 129 -9.76 -1.95 17.28
N THR A 130 -9.12 -2.58 18.26
CA THR A 130 -9.85 -3.30 19.32
C THR A 130 -10.75 -2.36 20.14
N LYS A 131 -10.25 -1.17 20.48
CA LYS A 131 -11.01 -0.20 21.29
C LYS A 131 -12.20 0.40 20.53
N ALA A 132 -11.99 0.87 19.30
CA ALA A 132 -12.98 1.57 18.49
C ALA A 132 -13.91 0.65 17.71
N LEU A 133 -13.41 -0.48 17.19
CA LEU A 133 -14.16 -1.40 16.33
C LEU A 133 -14.64 -2.66 17.06
N GLY A 134 -14.20 -2.89 18.30
CA GLY A 134 -14.59 -4.08 19.08
C GLY A 134 -14.06 -5.41 18.50
N ILE A 135 -13.06 -5.36 17.62
CA ILE A 135 -12.47 -6.53 16.98
C ILE A 135 -11.40 -7.19 17.88
N SER A 136 -11.41 -8.52 17.96
CA SER A 136 -10.48 -9.28 18.79
C SER A 136 -9.04 -9.24 18.22
N LYS A 137 -8.05 -9.42 19.11
CA LYS A 137 -6.64 -9.52 18.71
C LYS A 137 -6.40 -10.67 17.72
N SER A 138 -7.06 -11.81 17.91
CA SER A 138 -6.95 -12.96 17.01
C SER A 138 -7.52 -12.69 15.63
N ALA A 139 -8.61 -11.93 15.53
CA ALA A 139 -9.15 -11.51 14.24
C ALA A 139 -8.22 -10.53 13.52
N LEU A 140 -7.62 -9.59 14.25
CA LEU A 140 -6.63 -8.65 13.72
C LEU A 140 -5.31 -9.31 13.28
N ALA A 141 -4.92 -10.44 13.89
CA ALA A 141 -3.70 -11.17 13.52
C ALA A 141 -3.70 -11.65 12.07
N ARG A 142 -4.89 -11.86 11.48
CA ARG A 142 -5.08 -12.33 10.10
C ARG A 142 -5.05 -11.21 9.06
N LEU A 143 -4.99 -9.94 9.48
CA LEU A 143 -4.99 -8.81 8.56
C LEU A 143 -3.55 -8.37 8.24
N PRO A 144 -3.29 -7.92 7.00
CA PRO A 144 -2.02 -7.29 6.65
C PRO A 144 -1.67 -6.18 7.64
N THR A 145 -0.52 -6.33 8.29
CA THR A 145 -0.04 -5.40 9.29
C THR A 145 1.30 -4.84 8.86
N TYR A 146 1.39 -3.52 8.89
CA TYR A 146 2.62 -2.77 8.78
C TYR A 146 3.32 -2.79 10.13
N GLU A 147 4.43 -3.53 10.20
CA GLU A 147 5.26 -3.66 11.40
C GLU A 147 6.38 -2.60 11.36
N SER A 148 6.38 -1.70 12.34
CA SER A 148 7.25 -0.52 12.47
C SER A 148 7.22 -0.12 13.96
N PRO A 149 8.01 0.85 14.47
CA PRO A 149 7.83 1.35 15.84
C PRO A 149 6.37 1.70 16.20
N TYR A 150 5.53 1.98 15.19
CA TYR A 150 4.08 2.13 15.35
C TYR A 150 3.32 1.15 14.45
N PRO A 151 3.08 -0.10 14.90
CA PRO A 151 2.40 -1.10 14.09
C PRO A 151 0.96 -0.69 13.79
N CYS A 152 0.58 -0.77 12.53
CA CYS A 152 -0.76 -0.41 12.10
C CYS A 152 -1.23 -1.24 10.90
N LEU A 153 -2.51 -1.16 10.63
CA LEU A 153 -3.21 -1.92 9.59
C LEU A 153 -4.23 -1.03 8.91
N SER A 154 -4.81 -1.50 7.80
CA SER A 154 -5.85 -0.75 7.10
C SER A 154 -7.12 -0.65 7.96
N PHE A 155 -7.55 0.59 8.26
CA PHE A 155 -8.84 0.83 8.91
C PHE A 155 -9.99 0.19 8.13
N ARG A 156 -9.96 0.26 6.81
CA ARG A 156 -10.96 -0.34 5.92
C ARG A 156 -11.05 -1.85 6.14
N HIS A 157 -9.91 -2.55 6.13
CA HIS A 157 -9.87 -4.00 6.34
C HIS A 157 -10.31 -4.39 7.76
N ALA A 158 -9.89 -3.66 8.80
CA ALA A 158 -10.35 -3.93 10.16
C ALA A 158 -11.85 -3.67 10.34
N ARG A 159 -12.37 -2.59 9.77
CA ARG A 159 -13.82 -2.29 9.80
C ARG A 159 -14.61 -3.36 9.06
N ALA A 160 -14.18 -3.73 7.85
CA ALA A 160 -14.82 -4.79 7.07
C ALA A 160 -14.85 -6.13 7.84
N ALA A 161 -13.74 -6.48 8.50
CA ALA A 161 -13.68 -7.66 9.36
C ALA A 161 -14.63 -7.53 10.57
N ALA A 162 -14.68 -6.36 11.22
CA ALA A 162 -15.57 -6.11 12.36
C ALA A 162 -17.05 -6.20 11.96
N VAL A 163 -17.43 -5.63 10.81
CA VAL A 163 -18.78 -5.71 10.23
C VAL A 163 -19.16 -7.16 9.93
N LYS A 164 -18.25 -7.92 9.31
CA LYS A 164 -18.46 -9.35 9.04
C LYS A 164 -18.65 -10.15 10.34
N ILE A 165 -17.85 -9.89 11.38
CA ILE A 165 -17.97 -10.54 12.70
C ILE A 165 -19.25 -10.11 13.43
N ALA A 166 -19.76 -8.92 13.16
CA ALA A 166 -21.02 -8.45 13.73
C ALA A 166 -22.26 -9.04 13.07
N GLY A 167 -22.13 -9.59 11.86
CA GLY A 167 -23.24 -10.09 11.06
C GLY A 167 -23.91 -9.03 10.20
N GLY A 168 -23.24 -7.89 9.96
CA GLY A 168 -23.75 -6.80 9.14
C GLY A 168 -23.50 -5.42 9.72
N GLU A 169 -23.78 -4.40 8.92
CA GLU A 169 -23.53 -2.99 9.23
C GLU A 169 -24.37 -2.51 10.42
N ALA A 170 -25.66 -2.90 10.45
CA ALA A 170 -26.58 -2.51 11.53
C ALA A 170 -26.15 -3.09 12.89
N GLN A 171 -25.76 -4.38 12.91
CA GLN A 171 -25.30 -5.05 14.12
C GLN A 171 -23.95 -4.51 14.59
N PHE A 172 -23.06 -4.15 13.65
CA PHE A 172 -21.80 -3.49 13.95
C PHE A 172 -22.02 -2.13 14.63
N MET A 173 -22.86 -1.29 14.04
CA MET A 173 -23.17 0.02 14.62
C MET A 173 -23.88 -0.09 15.98
N ALA A 174 -24.79 -1.05 16.14
CA ALA A 174 -25.41 -1.34 17.43
C ALA A 174 -24.39 -1.76 18.50
N ARG A 175 -23.40 -2.60 18.16
CA ARG A 175 -22.31 -2.98 19.08
C ARG A 175 -21.41 -1.82 19.49
N ILE A 176 -21.27 -0.81 18.61
CA ILE A 176 -20.55 0.43 18.94
C ILE A 176 -21.39 1.28 19.89
N SER A 177 -22.66 1.54 19.56
CA SER A 177 -23.53 2.46 20.31
C SER A 177 -23.93 1.95 21.70
N VAL A 178 -24.00 0.63 21.90
CA VAL A 178 -24.32 0.03 23.22
C VAL A 178 -23.27 0.39 24.29
N SER A 179 -22.05 0.75 23.89
CA SER A 179 -20.95 1.04 24.80
C SER A 179 -20.52 2.51 24.65
N PRO A 180 -20.81 3.37 25.64
CA PRO A 180 -20.46 4.80 25.56
C PRO A 180 -18.96 5.05 25.34
N TRP A 181 -18.11 4.25 25.99
CA TRP A 181 -16.66 4.34 25.82
C TRP A 181 -16.20 3.91 24.42
N ARG A 182 -16.87 2.94 23.80
CA ARG A 182 -16.55 2.47 22.44
C ARG A 182 -17.04 3.47 21.41
N GLN A 183 -18.25 3.99 21.57
CA GLN A 183 -18.78 5.06 20.74
C GLN A 183 -17.84 6.27 20.77
N ALA A 184 -17.45 6.73 21.96
CA ALA A 184 -16.48 7.83 22.09
C ALA A 184 -15.12 7.51 21.44
N ALA A 185 -14.63 6.26 21.54
CA ALA A 185 -13.39 5.86 20.88
C ALA A 185 -13.49 5.80 19.34
N TYR A 186 -14.63 5.34 18.81
CA TYR A 186 -14.92 5.36 17.39
C TYR A 186 -15.02 6.79 16.88
N ASP A 187 -15.85 7.63 17.50
CA ASP A 187 -16.05 9.03 17.13
C ASP A 187 -14.74 9.82 17.23
N ALA A 188 -13.94 9.60 18.28
CA ALA A 188 -12.63 10.22 18.41
C ALA A 188 -11.66 9.78 17.31
N PHE A 189 -11.64 8.49 16.95
CA PHE A 189 -10.80 8.00 15.85
C PHE A 189 -11.22 8.66 14.53
N ILE A 190 -12.52 8.71 14.25
CA ILE A 190 -13.07 9.36 13.04
C ILE A 190 -12.78 10.86 13.04
N ALA A 191 -12.88 11.54 14.19
CA ALA A 191 -12.58 12.96 14.32
C ALA A 191 -11.09 13.29 14.13
N GLN A 192 -10.18 12.39 14.53
CA GLN A 192 -8.73 12.51 14.33
C GLN A 192 -8.29 12.29 12.88
N THR A 193 -9.21 11.97 11.98
CA THR A 193 -8.91 11.75 10.55
C THR A 193 -8.71 13.05 9.75
N ARG A 194 -8.63 14.21 10.41
CA ARG A 194 -8.44 15.49 9.74
C ARG A 194 -7.19 15.47 8.85
N PRO A 195 -7.24 16.09 7.65
CA PRO A 195 -6.32 15.74 6.56
C PRO A 195 -4.85 16.12 6.78
N TRP A 196 -4.55 16.92 7.80
CA TRP A 196 -3.24 17.56 7.98
C TRP A 196 -2.42 16.98 9.13
N ASP A 197 -3.04 16.23 10.04
CA ASP A 197 -2.43 15.89 11.34
C ASP A 197 -1.98 14.43 11.45
N ASN A 198 -2.43 13.54 10.56
CA ASN A 198 -2.13 12.12 10.66
C ASN A 198 -0.93 11.71 9.79
N VAL A 199 0.28 12.04 10.29
CA VAL A 199 1.57 11.70 9.64
C VAL A 199 1.70 10.19 9.37
N ALA A 200 1.05 9.34 10.17
CA ALA A 200 1.12 7.89 10.01
C ALA A 200 0.61 7.43 8.63
N ARG A 201 -0.27 8.20 7.97
CA ARG A 201 -0.72 7.90 6.60
C ARG A 201 0.45 7.89 5.61
N TYR A 202 1.37 8.84 5.72
CA TYR A 202 2.53 8.91 4.82
C TYR A 202 3.60 7.88 5.17
N MET A 203 3.69 7.46 6.44
CA MET A 203 4.66 6.47 6.88
C MET A 203 4.39 5.07 6.32
N VAL A 204 3.16 4.77 5.92
CA VAL A 204 2.78 3.45 5.40
C VAL A 204 2.51 3.45 3.90
N ALA A 205 3.04 4.46 3.20
CA ALA A 205 3.05 4.52 1.75
C ALA A 205 4.49 4.45 1.21
N ALA A 206 4.67 3.89 0.03
CA ALA A 206 5.96 3.84 -0.65
C ALA A 206 5.84 4.30 -2.11
N PRO A 207 6.87 4.93 -2.71
CA PRO A 207 6.85 5.26 -4.13
C PRO A 207 6.76 4.01 -5.00
N LEU A 208 5.79 3.96 -5.91
CA LEU A 208 5.61 2.91 -6.89
C LEU A 208 5.23 3.52 -8.26
N PRO A 209 6.18 3.65 -9.20
CA PRO A 209 5.84 4.20 -10.51
C PRO A 209 4.84 3.31 -11.26
N TYR A 210 4.35 3.79 -12.38
CA TYR A 210 3.66 2.96 -13.34
C TYR A 210 4.65 2.42 -14.38
N PHE A 211 4.62 1.12 -14.63
CA PHE A 211 5.39 0.50 -15.70
C PHE A 211 4.47 0.10 -16.85
N ASP A 212 4.62 0.75 -17.99
CA ASP A 212 3.89 0.41 -19.20
C ASP A 212 4.55 -0.80 -19.88
N LYS A 213 3.92 -1.97 -19.77
CA LYS A 213 4.38 -3.21 -20.41
C LYS A 213 4.41 -3.13 -21.93
N ARG A 214 3.60 -2.29 -22.57
CA ARG A 214 3.52 -2.19 -24.03
C ARG A 214 4.71 -1.45 -24.61
N PHE A 215 5.13 -0.36 -23.97
CA PHE A 215 6.24 0.48 -24.44
C PHE A 215 7.54 0.27 -23.67
N GLY A 216 7.53 -0.52 -22.60
CA GLY A 216 8.69 -0.71 -21.72
C GLY A 216 9.11 0.59 -21.01
N LYS A 217 8.16 1.49 -20.74
CA LYS A 217 8.41 2.82 -20.18
C LYS A 217 7.93 2.90 -18.73
N VAL A 218 8.68 3.65 -17.92
CA VAL A 218 8.34 3.94 -16.53
C VAL A 218 7.79 5.37 -16.46
N ASP A 219 6.58 5.53 -15.93
CA ASP A 219 6.01 6.83 -15.58
C ASP A 219 6.06 7.02 -14.06
N ARG A 220 6.80 8.04 -13.62
CA ARG A 220 6.94 8.41 -12.19
C ARG A 220 5.96 9.50 -11.78
N GLY A 221 5.22 10.06 -12.74
CA GLY A 221 4.32 11.17 -12.54
C GLY A 221 4.97 12.55 -12.70
N ILE A 222 4.16 13.49 -13.15
CA ILE A 222 4.48 14.90 -13.34
C ILE A 222 3.61 15.73 -12.39
N HIS A 223 4.19 16.77 -11.79
CA HIS A 223 3.45 17.76 -10.99
C HIS A 223 3.57 19.13 -11.64
N CYS A 224 2.53 19.97 -11.48
CA CYS A 224 2.55 21.33 -12.01
C CYS A 224 3.27 22.28 -11.05
N LEU A 225 4.41 22.82 -11.47
CA LEU A 225 5.15 23.82 -10.69
C LEU A 225 4.31 25.09 -10.44
N GLY A 226 3.41 25.45 -11.36
CA GLY A 226 2.46 26.55 -11.18
C GLY A 226 1.54 26.31 -9.98
N CYS A 227 0.87 25.16 -9.92
CA CYS A 227 0.03 24.78 -8.78
C CYS A 227 0.83 24.69 -7.46
N GLN A 228 2.08 24.24 -7.52
CA GLN A 228 2.97 24.24 -6.36
C GLN A 228 3.26 25.65 -5.86
N ARG A 229 3.54 26.60 -6.76
CA ARG A 229 3.85 27.99 -6.40
C ARG A 229 2.64 28.73 -5.83
N VAL A 230 1.43 28.49 -6.32
CA VAL A 230 0.20 29.12 -5.80
C VAL A 230 0.04 28.84 -4.30
N VAL A 231 0.19 27.57 -3.91
CA VAL A 231 0.06 27.17 -2.49
C VAL A 231 1.21 27.72 -1.65
N VAL A 232 2.45 27.71 -2.15
CA VAL A 232 3.60 28.29 -1.43
C VAL A 232 3.43 29.80 -1.25
N ALA A 233 3.01 30.53 -2.28
CA ALA A 233 2.76 31.96 -2.18
C ALA A 233 1.64 32.28 -1.17
N ALA A 234 0.53 31.53 -1.20
CA ALA A 234 -0.55 31.68 -0.22
C ALA A 234 -0.07 31.44 1.23
N SER A 235 0.85 30.48 1.43
CA SER A 235 1.45 30.20 2.74
C SER A 235 2.30 31.36 3.28
N MET A 236 3.00 32.08 2.40
CA MET A 236 3.85 33.21 2.78
C MET A 236 3.04 34.45 3.15
N VAL A 237 1.81 34.57 2.64
CA VAL A 237 0.95 35.76 2.82
C VAL A 237 -0.14 35.53 3.89
N ASN A 238 -0.08 34.42 4.65
CA ASN A 238 -1.11 34.03 5.64
C ASN A 238 -2.54 34.01 5.04
N CYS A 239 -2.67 33.69 3.75
CA CYS A 239 -3.97 33.52 3.11
C CYS A 239 -4.59 32.15 3.44
N VAL A 240 -5.93 32.09 3.50
CA VAL A 240 -6.65 30.83 3.64
C VAL A 240 -6.44 29.99 2.38
N TYR A 241 -5.91 28.77 2.52
CA TYR A 241 -5.80 27.86 1.39
C TYR A 241 -7.19 27.40 0.95
N HIS A 242 -7.51 27.55 -0.35
CA HIS A 242 -8.65 26.84 -0.90
C HIS A 242 -8.32 25.35 -1.03
N ARG A 243 -9.26 24.48 -0.61
CA ARG A 243 -9.11 23.01 -0.74
C ARG A 243 -8.76 22.59 -2.16
N GLU A 244 -9.27 23.33 -3.15
CA GLU A 244 -9.02 23.08 -4.56
C GLU A 244 -7.56 23.33 -4.97
N ASP A 245 -6.91 24.39 -4.43
CA ASP A 245 -5.51 24.69 -4.72
C ASP A 245 -4.57 23.62 -4.16
N ILE A 246 -4.87 23.14 -2.94
CA ILE A 246 -4.16 22.03 -2.32
C ILE A 246 -4.33 20.76 -3.14
N ARG A 247 -5.55 20.47 -3.58
CA ARG A 247 -5.84 19.30 -4.43
C ARG A 247 -5.01 19.37 -5.71
N ARG A 248 -5.04 20.51 -6.42
CA ARG A 248 -4.27 20.72 -7.66
C ARG A 248 -2.75 20.60 -7.45
N ARG A 249 -2.22 21.12 -6.34
CA ARG A 249 -0.81 20.93 -5.97
C ARG A 249 -0.45 19.46 -5.78
N ASP A 250 -1.32 18.70 -5.10
CA ASP A 250 -1.08 17.31 -4.75
C ASP A 250 -1.40 16.34 -5.90
N THR A 251 -2.09 16.80 -6.96
CA THR A 251 -2.34 16.00 -8.15
C THR A 251 -1.04 15.74 -8.88
N VAL A 252 -0.81 14.46 -9.15
CA VAL A 252 0.26 13.99 -10.02
C VAL A 252 -0.40 13.46 -11.29
N TYR A 253 0.24 13.64 -12.44
CA TYR A 253 -0.29 13.26 -13.75
C TYR A 253 0.64 12.26 -14.41
N VAL A 254 0.09 11.29 -15.15
CA VAL A 254 0.90 10.61 -16.18
C VAL A 254 1.16 11.57 -17.34
N ALA A 255 2.25 11.37 -18.07
CA ALA A 255 2.69 12.33 -19.10
C ALA A 255 1.60 12.65 -20.15
N ARG A 256 0.82 11.64 -20.56
CA ARG A 256 -0.28 11.78 -21.52
C ARG A 256 -1.47 12.60 -20.99
N ASP A 257 -1.72 12.57 -19.68
CA ASP A 257 -2.87 13.24 -19.07
C ASP A 257 -2.52 14.68 -18.67
N PHE A 258 -1.22 14.99 -18.53
CA PHE A 258 -0.74 16.32 -18.16
C PHE A 258 -1.12 17.40 -19.18
N ILE A 259 -1.28 17.06 -20.45
CA ILE A 259 -1.69 18.02 -21.48
C ILE A 259 -3.08 18.61 -21.22
N HIS A 260 -3.95 17.87 -20.52
CA HIS A 260 -5.30 18.33 -20.16
C HIS A 260 -5.32 19.22 -18.90
N HIS A 261 -4.17 19.39 -18.24
CA HIS A 261 -4.03 20.26 -17.07
C HIS A 261 -3.61 21.69 -17.43
N ILE A 262 -2.94 21.89 -18.58
CA ILE A 262 -2.38 23.17 -19.05
C ILE A 262 -3.51 24.07 -19.58
#